data_AF-A0A6L8K4A9-F1
#
_entry.id   AF-A0A6L8K4A9-F1
#
_cell.length_a   1.000
_cell.length_b   1.000
_cell.length_c   1.000
_cell.angle_alpha   90.00
_cell.angle_beta   90.00
_cell.angle_gamma   90.00
#
_symmetry.space_group_name_H-M   'P 1'
#
loop_
_entity.id
_entity.type
_entity.pdbx_description
1 polymer ?
#
loop_
_entity_poly.entity_id
_entity_poly.type
_entity_poly.pdbx_seq_one_letter_code
_entity_poly.pdbx_strand_id
1 'polypeptide(L)' 'MTTLHTASYALQRQKIAVERTLYARSAEESLLAARWASAWHKLVQRKLDQDLAARLPARRGFDGFQLTPPSRVLH' A
#
# COMPACT_ATOMS: atom_id res chain seq x y z
N MET A 1 -1.67 5.49 -18.70
CA MET A 1 -0.21 5.22 -18.75
C MET A 1 0.60 5.92 -17.65
N THR A 2 -0.02 6.58 -16.66
CA THR A 2 0.68 7.36 -15.62
C THR A 2 1.19 6.53 -14.43
N THR A 3 0.55 5.39 -14.12
CA THR A 3 0.88 4.55 -12.96
C THR A 3 2.25 3.86 -13.08
N LEU A 4 2.61 3.36 -14.27
CA LEU A 4 3.92 2.75 -14.54
C LEU A 4 5.06 3.76 -14.39
N HIS A 5 4.89 4.99 -14.90
CA HIS A 5 5.86 6.07 -14.70
C HIS A 5 6.05 6.42 -13.22
N THR A 6 4.96 6.37 -12.44
CA THR A 6 5.01 6.67 -11.00
C THR A 6 5.73 5.56 -10.22
N ALA A 7 5.51 4.29 -10.58
CA ALA A 7 6.17 3.14 -9.96
C ALA A 7 7.68 3.13 -10.25
N SER A 8 8.08 3.31 -11.50
CA SER A 8 9.50 3.38 -11.88
C SER A 8 10.22 4.53 -11.18
N TYR A 9 9.59 5.70 -11.07
CA TYR A 9 10.14 6.84 -10.35
C TYR A 9 10.31 6.55 -8.84
N ALA A 10 9.33 5.89 -8.22
CA ALA A 10 9.41 5.49 -6.81
C ALA A 10 10.55 4.48 -6.56
N LEU A 11 10.72 3.50 -7.44
CA LEU A 11 11.81 2.53 -7.39
C LEU A 11 13.19 3.19 -7.57
N GLN A 12 13.31 4.15 -8.49
CA GLN A 12 14.56 4.90 -8.68
C GLN A 12 14.95 5.70 -7.44
N ARG A 13 13.98 6.32 -6.75
CA ARG A 13 14.20 7.04 -5.49
C ARG A 13 14.62 6.10 -4.34
N GLN A 14 14.04 4.89 -4.29
CA GLN A 14 14.46 3.86 -3.32
C GLN A 14 15.90 3.42 -3.56
N LYS A 15 16.28 3.15 -4.81
CA LYS A 15 17.65 2.78 -5.17
C LYS A 15 18.67 3.83 -4.70
N ILE A 16 18.42 5.11 -4.99
CA ILE A 16 19.30 6.22 -4.58
C ILE A 16 19.42 6.31 -3.05
N ALA A 17 18.33 6.09 -2.31
CA ALA A 17 18.35 6.11 -0.86
C ALA A 17 19.23 4.98 -0.29
N VAL A 18 19.16 3.78 -0.87
CA VAL A 18 20.00 2.63 -0.48
C VAL A 18 21.47 2.87 -0.86
N GLU A 19 21.77 3.40 -2.04
CA GLU A 19 23.14 3.75 -2.42
C GLU A 19 23.76 4.75 -1.44
N ARG A 20 22.98 5.74 -0.98
CA ARG A 20 23.43 6.69 0.05
C ARG A 20 23.70 6.03 1.40
N THR A 21 22.95 4.99 1.77
CA THR A 21 23.25 4.22 3.00
C THR A 21 24.53 3.42 2.91
N LEU A 22 24.78 2.81 1.74
CA LEU A 22 25.91 1.91 1.53
C LEU A 22 27.24 2.65 1.37
N TYR A 23 27.21 3.82 0.72
CA TYR A 23 28.41 4.62 0.46
C TYR A 23 28.58 5.80 1.42
N ALA A 24 27.89 5.78 2.57
CA ALA A 24 28.05 6.79 3.60
C ALA A 24 29.49 6.77 4.16
N ARG A 25 30.05 7.95 4.43
CA ARG A 25 31.45 8.09 4.85
C ARG A 25 31.64 7.76 6.34
N SER A 26 30.58 7.79 7.13
CA SER A 26 30.56 7.38 8.53
C SER A 26 29.38 6.45 8.86
N ALA A 27 29.51 5.69 9.95
CA ALA A 27 28.42 4.85 10.45
C ALA A 27 27.19 5.66 10.86
N GLU A 28 27.37 6.88 11.38
CA GLU A 28 26.28 7.79 11.75
C GLU A 28 25.49 8.25 10.52
N GLU A 29 26.19 8.60 9.43
CA GLU A 29 25.57 8.95 8.15
C GLU A 29 24.83 7.76 7.54
N SER A 30 25.41 6.55 7.63
CA SER A 30 24.76 5.32 7.17
C SER A 30 23.46 5.06 7.93
N LEU A 31 23.48 5.21 9.26
CA LEU A 31 22.31 5.04 10.12
C LEU A 31 21.23 6.07 9.82
N LEU A 32 21.59 7.36 9.65
CA LEU A 32 20.64 8.41 9.31
C LEU A 32 19.98 8.11 7.95
N ALA A 33 20.77 7.74 6.95
CA ALA A 33 20.26 7.37 5.65
C ALA A 33 19.35 6.12 5.73
N ALA A 34 19.65 5.15 6.59
CA ALA A 34 18.86 3.93 6.75
C ALA A 34 17.49 4.23 7.41
N ARG A 35 17.46 5.18 8.35
CA ARG A 35 16.22 5.69 8.93
C ARG A 35 15.34 6.38 7.88
N TRP A 36 15.95 7.20 7.02
CA TRP A 36 15.25 7.85 5.90
C TRP A 36 14.69 6.83 4.91
N ALA A 37 15.48 5.81 4.52
CA ALA A 37 15.05 4.75 3.64
C ALA A 37 13.86 3.96 4.24
N SER A 38 13.93 3.64 5.53
CA SER A 38 12.86 2.96 6.26
C SER A 38 11.57 3.80 6.33
N ALA A 39 11.69 5.11 6.59
CA ALA A 39 10.54 6.02 6.62
C ALA A 39 9.89 6.15 5.23
N TRP A 40 10.70 6.27 4.18
CA TRP A 40 10.23 6.32 2.80
C TRP A 40 9.50 5.02 2.41
N HIS A 41 10.06 3.86 2.74
CA HIS A 41 9.42 2.57 2.50
C HIS A 41 8.04 2.47 3.15
N LYS A 42 7.93 2.86 4.44
CA LYS A 42 6.63 2.87 5.15
C LYS A 42 5.60 3.79 4.49
N LEU A 43 6.02 4.96 4.00
CA LEU A 43 5.13 5.89 3.30
C LEU A 43 4.61 5.29 1.99
N VAL A 44 5.52 4.72 1.18
CA VAL A 44 5.16 4.08 -0.09
C VAL A 44 4.22 2.90 0.14
N GLN A 45 4.53 2.04 1.12
CA GLN A 45 3.68 0.89 1.45
C GLN A 45 2.27 1.32 1.81
N ARG A 46 2.12 2.33 2.69
CA ARG A 46 0.80 2.87 3.05
C ARG A 46 0.02 3.39 1.86
N LYS A 47 0.69 4.07 0.91
CA LYS A 47 0.04 4.56 -0.30
C LYS A 47 -0.43 3.41 -1.19
N LEU A 48 0.39 2.36 -1.34
CA LEU A 48 0.01 1.16 -2.08
C LEU A 48 -1.16 0.43 -1.43
N ASP A 49 -1.18 0.33 -0.10
CA ASP A 49 -2.28 -0.28 0.66
C ASP A 49 -3.58 0.52 0.46
N GLN A 50 -3.50 1.87 0.45
CA GLN A 50 -4.64 2.75 0.15
C GLN A 50 -5.13 2.61 -1.29
N ASP A 51 -4.22 2.61 -2.27
CA ASP A 51 -4.55 2.39 -3.68
C ASP A 51 -5.21 1.02 -3.89
N LEU A 52 -4.71 -0.02 -3.21
CA LEU A 52 -5.29 -1.36 -3.22
C LEU A 52 -6.70 -1.36 -2.60
N ALA A 53 -6.86 -0.74 -1.44
CA ALA A 53 -8.16 -0.62 -0.76
C ALA A 53 -9.18 0.18 -1.57
N ALA A 54 -8.74 1.21 -2.32
CA ALA A 54 -9.61 2.00 -3.19
C ALA A 54 -10.01 1.27 -4.47
N ARG A 55 -9.17 0.34 -4.97
CA ARG A 55 -9.44 -0.47 -6.17
C ARG A 55 -10.31 -1.68 -5.90
N LEU A 56 -10.21 -2.24 -4.69
CA LEU A 56 -11.18 -3.22 -4.23
C LEU A 56 -12.53 -2.50 -4.07
N PRO A 57 -13.61 -2.93 -4.74
CA PRO A 57 -14.91 -2.39 -4.40
C PRO A 57 -15.11 -2.62 -2.91
N ALA A 58 -15.47 -1.55 -2.17
CA ALA A 58 -15.97 -1.69 -0.81
C ALA A 58 -16.93 -2.86 -0.84
N ARG A 59 -16.69 -3.89 -0.04
CA ARG A 59 -17.46 -5.13 0.02
C ARG A 59 -18.91 -4.79 0.34
N ARG A 60 -19.65 -4.35 -0.68
CA ARG A 60 -21.05 -3.97 -0.64
C ARG A 60 -21.78 -5.23 -1.05
N GLY A 61 -22.28 -5.92 -0.03
CA GLY A 61 -23.22 -7.03 -0.17
C GLY A 61 -22.63 -8.31 -0.76
N PHE A 62 -21.90 -9.08 0.05
CA PHE A 62 -22.23 -10.50 0.03
C PHE A 62 -23.45 -10.62 0.94
N ASP A 63 -24.62 -10.30 0.40
CA ASP A 63 -25.92 -10.57 1.01
C ASP A 63 -26.11 -12.10 0.90
N GLY A 64 -25.39 -12.81 1.76
CA GLY A 64 -25.52 -14.24 1.91
C GLY A 64 -26.91 -14.53 2.45
N PHE A 65 -27.75 -15.16 1.63
CA PHE A 65 -29.04 -15.73 2.00
C PHE A 65 -30.04 -14.72 2.58
N GLN A 66 -30.69 -13.96 1.69
CA GLN A 66 -32.01 -13.41 1.98
C GLN A 66 -32.99 -14.59 2.13
N LEU A 67 -33.10 -15.13 3.34
CA LEU A 67 -34.16 -16.05 3.74
C LEU A 67 -35.48 -15.27 3.71
N THR A 68 -36.21 -15.35 2.60
CA THR A 68 -37.61 -14.96 2.54
C THR A 68 -38.37 -15.75 3.60
N PRO A 69 -39.03 -15.10 4.59
CA PRO A 69 -39.89 -15.84 5.50
C PRO A 69 -41.11 -16.36 4.72
N PRO A 70 -41.50 -17.64 4.84
CA PRO A 70 -42.72 -18.12 4.21
C PRO A 70 -43.92 -17.50 4.93
N SER A 71 -44.64 -16.65 4.19
CA SER A 71 -45.95 -16.14 4.61
C SER A 71 -46.91 -17.32 4.78
N ARG A 72 -47.17 -17.74 6.02
CA ARG A 72 -48.23 -18.71 6.33
C ARG A 72 -49.55 -17.95 6.46
N VAL A 73 -50.30 -17.91 5.37
CA VAL A 73 -51.73 -17.61 5.39
C VAL A 73 -52.44 -18.86 5.91
N LEU A 74 -53.00 -18.79 7.12
CA LEU A 74 -53.92 -19.81 7.63
C LEU A 74 -55.32 -19.45 7.12
N HIS A 75 -55.91 -20.38 6.36
CA HIS A 75 -57.32 -20.43 6.02
C HIS A 75 -58.16 -20.82 7.26
#